data_AF-A0A705C1E4-F1
#
_entry.id   AF-A0A705C1E4-F1
#
_cell.length_a   1.000
_cell.length_b   1.000
_cell.length_c   1.000
_cell.angle_alpha   90.00
_cell.angle_beta   90.00
_cell.angle_gamma   90.00
#
_symmetry.space_group_name_H-M   'P 1'
#
loop_
_entity.id
_entity.type
_entity.pdbx_description
1 polymer ?
#
loop_
_entity_poly.entity_id
_entity_poly.type
_entity_poly.pdbx_seq_one_letter_code
_entity_poly.pdbx_strand_id
1 'polypeptide(L)' 'MTQTVPKGFVRAYLRASTTEQDATRALDTINTFAIERGLSICNYYIENESGSKLERPELFRLLKDCQQNDILLVE' A
#
# COMPACT_ATOMS: atom_id res chain seq x y z
N MET A 1 4.35 -20.25 -25.59
CA MET A 1 4.96 -19.34 -24.60
C MET A 1 3.87 -18.95 -23.63
N THR A 2 3.71 -19.69 -22.53
CA THR A 2 2.70 -19.37 -21.51
C THR A 2 3.16 -18.13 -20.77
N GLN A 3 2.54 -17.00 -21.07
CA GLN A 3 2.75 -15.75 -20.35
C GLN A 3 2.23 -15.99 -18.94
N THR A 4 3.14 -16.29 -18.01
CA THR A 4 2.84 -16.37 -16.58
C THR A 4 2.39 -14.97 -16.18
N VAL A 5 1.08 -14.77 -16.12
CA VAL A 5 0.48 -13.60 -15.47
C VAL A 5 1.12 -13.50 -14.09
N PRO A 6 1.67 -12.33 -13.70
CA PRO A 6 2.30 -12.17 -12.41
C PRO A 6 1.32 -12.65 -11.34
N LYS A 7 1.74 -13.62 -10.54
CA LYS A 7 0.86 -14.35 -9.62
C LYS A 7 0.29 -13.48 -8.49
N GLY A 8 0.76 -12.24 -8.33
CA GLY A 8 0.21 -11.26 -7.40
C GLY A 8 0.78 -9.88 -7.70
N PHE A 9 0.01 -8.85 -7.36
CA PHE A 9 0.43 -7.45 -7.42
C PHE A 9 0.94 -6.99 -6.07
N VAL A 10 1.84 -6.01 -6.08
CA VAL A 10 2.32 -5.37 -4.85
C VAL A 10 1.49 -4.11 -4.63
N ARG A 11 0.92 -3.96 -3.44
CA ARG A 11 0.08 -2.83 -3.07
C ARG A 11 0.64 -2.19 -1.82
N ALA A 12 0.72 -0.87 -1.80
CA ALA A 12 1.26 -0.13 -0.66
C ALA A 12 0.14 0.57 0.11
N TYR A 13 0.09 0.38 1.42
CA TYR A 13 -0.84 1.05 2.32
C TYR A 13 -0.05 1.88 3.32
N LEU A 14 -0.27 3.19 3.30
CA LEU A 14 0.47 4.17 4.09
C LEU A 14 -0.50 4.87 5.03
N ARG A 15 -0.14 4.96 6.31
CA ARG A 15 -1.00 5.59 7.32
C ARG A 15 -0.22 6.62 8.13
N ALA A 16 -0.63 7.89 8.06
CA ALA A 16 -0.19 8.92 9.00
C ALA A 16 -1.27 9.19 10.05
N SER A 17 -0.86 9.26 11.32
CA SER A 17 -1.78 9.44 12.47
C SER A 17 -2.09 10.91 12.77
N THR A 18 -1.43 11.85 12.10
CA THR A 18 -1.61 13.29 12.29
C THR A 18 -1.67 14.00 10.93
N THR A 19 -2.53 15.02 10.81
CA THR A 19 -2.63 15.89 9.61
C THR A 19 -1.36 16.70 9.35
N GLU A 20 -0.46 16.79 10.33
CA GLU A 20 0.84 17.46 10.21
C GLU A 20 1.96 16.49 9.80
N GLN A 21 1.71 15.18 9.81
CA GLN A 21 2.65 14.21 9.26
C GLN A 21 2.28 13.92 7.81
N ASP A 22 3.15 14.35 6.91
CA ASP A 22 3.15 13.95 5.52
C ASP A 22 3.27 12.43 5.39
N ALA A 23 2.15 11.72 5.19
CA ALA A 23 2.15 10.30 4.81
C ALA A 23 2.94 10.02 3.52
N THR A 24 3.20 11.07 2.74
CA THR A 24 4.09 11.05 1.57
C THR A 24 5.56 10.81 1.95
N ARG A 25 5.98 11.06 3.20
CA ARG A 25 7.33 10.68 3.68
C ARG A 25 7.51 9.16 3.67
N ALA A 26 6.45 8.43 3.98
CA ALA A 26 6.45 6.98 3.95
C ALA A 26 6.46 6.43 2.50
N LEU A 27 6.03 7.21 1.51
CA LEU A 27 6.12 6.79 0.10
C LEU A 27 7.56 6.54 -0.33
N ASP A 28 8.48 7.41 0.07
CA ASP A 28 9.89 7.29 -0.32
C ASP A 28 10.53 6.03 0.29
N THR A 29 10.19 5.72 1.54
CA THR A 29 10.69 4.54 2.24
C THR A 29 10.10 3.25 1.67
N ILE A 30 8.78 3.20 1.45
CA ILE A 30 8.12 2.05 0.81
C ILE A 30 8.60 1.83 -0.62
N ASN A 31 8.81 2.91 -1.39
CA ASN A 31 9.24 2.82 -2.77
C ASN A 31 10.70 2.34 -2.84
N THR A 32 11.58 2.87 -1.98
CA THR A 32 12.96 2.38 -1.84
C THR A 32 12.97 0.89 -1.50
N PHE A 33 12.20 0.47 -0.50
CA PHE A 33 12.08 -0.94 -0.11
C PHE A 33 11.58 -1.83 -1.25
N ALA A 34 10.59 -1.35 -2.02
CA ALA A 34 10.07 -2.08 -3.16
C ALA A 34 11.14 -2.22 -4.26
N ILE A 35 11.83 -1.12 -4.61
CA ILE A 35 12.90 -1.10 -5.61
C ILE A 35 14.05 -2.02 -5.21
N GLU A 36 14.52 -1.95 -3.96
CA GLU A 36 15.60 -2.79 -3.44
C GLU A 36 15.26 -4.29 -3.49
N ARG A 37 13.98 -4.63 -3.41
CA ARG A 37 13.46 -6.01 -3.48
C ARG A 37 13.03 -6.43 -4.89
N GLY A 38 13.13 -5.54 -5.88
CA GLY A 38 12.63 -5.78 -7.24
C GLY A 38 11.10 -5.91 -7.32
N LEU A 39 10.38 -5.32 -6.37
CA LEU A 39 8.92 -5.28 -6.31
C LEU A 39 8.40 -4.03 -7.04
N SER A 40 7.30 -4.19 -7.79
CA SER A 40 6.62 -3.08 -8.47
C SER A 40 5.26 -2.82 -7.82
N ILE A 41 5.13 -1.68 -7.17
CA ILE A 41 3.88 -1.26 -6.52
C ILE A 41 2.87 -0.82 -7.59
N CYS A 42 1.70 -1.45 -7.59
CA CYS A 42 0.63 -1.17 -8.54
C CYS A 42 -0.32 -0.08 -8.07
N ASN A 43 -0.49 0.07 -6.75
CA ASN A 43 -1.33 1.13 -6.20
C ASN A 43 -0.90 1.52 -4.78
N TYR A 44 -1.12 2.79 -4.44
CA TYR A 44 -0.85 3.37 -3.13
C TYR A 44 -2.18 3.77 -2.47
N TYR A 45 -2.39 3.34 -1.23
CA TYR A 45 -3.56 3.63 -0.42
C TYR A 45 -3.10 4.44 0.79
N ILE A 46 -3.39 5.75 0.79
CA ILE A 46 -2.85 6.68 1.80
C ILE A 46 -3.98 7.13 2.71
N GLU A 47 -3.89 6.76 3.99
CA GLU A 47 -4.87 7.10 5.00
C GLU A 47 -4.32 8.11 6.00
N ASN A 48 -4.95 9.29 6.06
CA ASN A 48 -4.58 10.39 6.96
C ASN A 48 -5.67 10.59 8.03
N GLU A 49 -6.01 9.53 8.75
CA GLU A 49 -6.98 9.60 9.85
C GLU A 49 -6.36 9.22 11.19
N SER A 50 -6.64 10.04 12.20
CA SER A 50 -6.35 9.71 13.59
C SER A 50 -7.06 8.40 13.93
N GLY A 51 -6.32 7.40 14.45
CA GLY A 51 -6.79 6.03 14.67
C GLY A 51 -7.97 5.84 15.64
N SER A 52 -8.62 6.93 16.04
CA SER A 52 -9.86 6.99 16.81
C SER A 52 -11.12 6.88 15.94
N LYS A 53 -11.02 7.07 14.62
CA LYS A 53 -12.14 6.83 13.69
C LYS A 53 -12.11 5.41 13.16
N LEU A 54 -13.30 4.80 13.18
CA LEU A 54 -13.53 3.41 12.73
C LEU A 54 -13.68 3.32 11.21
N GLU A 55 -14.01 4.45 10.56
CA GLU A 55 -14.16 4.57 9.12
C GLU A 55 -12.76 4.65 8.50
N ARG A 56 -12.43 3.65 7.67
CA ARG A 56 -11.10 3.48 7.05
C ARG A 56 -11.26 3.20 5.56
N PRO A 57 -11.74 4.19 4.79
CA PRO A 57 -12.15 3.98 3.40
C PRO A 57 -11.00 3.41 2.54
N GLU A 58 -9.75 3.85 2.77
CA GLU A 58 -8.61 3.37 1.97
C GLU A 58 -8.20 1.95 2.34
N LEU A 59 -8.28 1.58 3.62
CA LEU A 59 -8.06 0.19 4.04
C LEU A 59 -9.13 -0.74 3.46
N PHE A 60 -10.40 -0.36 3.51
CA PHE A 60 -11.47 -1.17 2.92
C PHE A 60 -11.34 -1.28 1.39
N ARG A 61 -10.89 -0.20 0.73
CA ARG A 61 -10.60 -0.21 -0.70
C ARG A 61 -9.46 -1.17 -1.02
N LEU A 62 -8.35 -1.09 -0.29
CA LEU A 62 -7.22 -2.03 -0.40
C LEU A 62 -7.69 -3.48 -0.25
N LEU A 63 -8.44 -3.79 0.81
CA LEU A 63 -8.94 -5.14 1.07
C LEU A 63 -9.86 -5.66 -0.04
N LYS A 64 -10.67 -4.78 -0.63
CA LYS A 64 -11.56 -5.12 -1.75
C LYS A 64 -10.77 -5.38 -3.05
N ASP A 65 -9.69 -4.65 -3.24
CA ASP A 65 -8.80 -4.75 -4.40
C ASP A 65 -7.87 -5.97 -4.32
N CYS A 66 -7.44 -6.33 -3.11
CA CYS A 66 -6.51 -7.42 -2.87
C CYS A 66 -7.04 -8.76 -3.34
N GLN A 67 -6.21 -9.47 -4.11
CA GLN A 67 -6.48 -10.82 -4.57
C GLN A 67 -5.57 -11.82 -3.86
N GLN A 68 -5.88 -13.11 -4.01
CA GLN A 68 -5.03 -14.17 -3.48
C GLN A 68 -3.63 -14.06 -4.09
N ASN A 69 -2.60 -14.13 -3.23
CA ASN A 69 -1.17 -13.95 -3.55
C ASN A 69 -0.71 -12.51 -3.80
N ASP A 70 -1.57 -11.49 -3.63
CA ASP A 70 -1.10 -10.10 -3.58
C ASP A 70 -0.19 -9.87 -2.37
N ILE A 71 0.78 -8.98 -2.54
CA ILE A 71 1.73 -8.57 -1.50
C ILE A 71 1.33 -7.19 -1.02
N LEU A 72 1.11 -7.05 0.29
CA LEU A 72 0.91 -5.75 0.92
C LEU A 72 2.23 -5.25 1.51
N LEU A 73 2.60 -4.02 1.16
CA LEU A 73 3.58 -3.21 1.86
C LEU A 73 2.81 -2.23 2.74
N VAL A 74 3.17 -2.12 4.01
CA VAL A 74 2.46 -1.27 4.97
C VAL A 74 3.45 -0.40 5.72
N GLU A 75 3.15 0.89 5.84
CA GLU A 75 3.92 1.86 6.63
C GLU A 75 3.02 2.81 7.44
#